data_AF-L8DER4-F1
#
_entry.id   AF-L8DER4-F1
#
_cell.length_a   1.000
_cell.length_b   1.000
_cell.length_c   1.000
_cell.angle_alpha   90.00
_cell.angle_beta   90.00
_cell.angle_gamma   90.00
#
_symmetry.space_group_name_H-M   'P 1'
#
loop_
_entity.id
_entity.type
_entity.pdbx_description
1 polymer ?
#
loop_
_entity_poly.entity_id
_entity_poly.type
_entity_poly.pdbx_seq_one_letter_code
_entity_poly.pdbx_strand_id
1 'polypeptide(L)'
;MDFVVHGSGAGGAPGHSGPASAWAARAVPGDRVAIFDEGRIYTFDGRPSWQLLVGDESAAPAILGILRSSPEDVRVRAFVEVPTEADIQKQNMHAGVELNWIVRPIRDWRRACVDTW
;
A
#
# COMPACT_ATOMS: atom_id res chain seq x y z
N MET A 1 0.41 5.34 -12.07
CA MET A 1 1.44 5.00 -11.08
C MET A 1 1.13 5.75 -9.81
N ASP A 2 1.26 5.09 -8.67
CA ASP A 2 1.04 5.66 -7.33
C ASP A 2 2.29 5.32 -6.49
N PHE A 3 2.67 6.20 -5.58
CA PHE A 3 3.84 6.06 -4.71
C PHE A 3 3.42 6.11 -3.26
N VAL A 4 3.92 5.15 -2.49
CA VAL A 4 3.80 5.18 -1.04
C VAL A 4 5.11 5.71 -0.49
N VAL A 5 5.03 6.84 0.24
CA VAL A 5 6.20 7.56 0.71
C VAL A 5 6.48 7.17 2.16
N HIS A 6 7.58 6.42 2.37
CA HIS A 6 8.09 6.16 3.71
C HIS A 6 8.88 7.36 4.23
N GLY A 7 8.49 7.87 5.41
CA GLY A 7 9.14 9.01 6.05
C GLY A 7 10.51 8.66 6.64
N SER A 8 11.44 9.62 6.62
CA SER A 8 12.57 9.62 7.56
C SER A 8 12.02 9.95 8.94
N GLY A 9 12.13 9.02 9.89
CA GLY A 9 11.57 9.21 11.24
C GLY A 9 11.96 10.54 11.90
N ALA A 10 11.11 11.03 12.82
CA ALA A 10 11.37 12.17 13.69
C ALA A 10 12.58 11.86 14.60
N GLY A 11 13.78 12.02 14.05
CA GLY A 11 15.02 11.60 14.71
C GLY A 11 16.28 11.78 13.88
N GLY A 12 16.25 12.59 12.80
CA GLY A 12 17.45 13.19 12.21
C GLY A 12 18.55 12.25 11.71
N ALA A 13 18.31 10.94 11.60
CA ALA A 13 19.25 10.02 10.98
C ALA A 13 19.06 10.08 9.44
N PRO A 14 20.02 10.64 8.69
CA PRO A 14 19.95 10.62 7.23
C PRO A 14 20.03 9.17 6.77
N GLY A 15 19.06 8.69 5.98
CA GLY A 15 19.18 7.38 5.30
C GLY A 15 17.97 6.45 5.32
N HIS A 16 16.82 6.84 5.86
CA HIS A 16 15.65 5.94 5.93
C HIS A 16 14.70 6.02 4.73
N SER A 17 14.79 7.06 3.89
CA SER A 17 13.98 7.18 2.67
C SER A 17 14.82 6.79 1.45
N GLY A 18 14.31 5.84 0.66
CA GLY A 18 14.94 5.45 -0.60
C GLY A 18 14.87 6.56 -1.66
N PRO A 19 15.63 6.46 -2.76
CA PRO A 19 15.69 7.48 -3.81
C PRO A 19 14.31 7.79 -4.42
N ALA A 20 13.43 6.78 -4.52
CA ALA A 20 12.06 6.94 -4.99
C ALA A 20 11.21 7.80 -4.03
N SER A 21 11.20 7.50 -2.73
CA SER A 21 10.48 8.29 -1.72
C SER A 21 10.99 9.73 -1.66
N ALA A 22 12.31 9.92 -1.73
CA ALA A 22 12.92 11.25 -1.75
C ALA A 22 12.53 12.04 -3.01
N TRP A 23 12.41 11.38 -4.16
CA TRP A 23 11.95 12.01 -5.40
C TRP A 23 10.47 12.36 -5.33
N ALA A 24 9.61 11.42 -4.93
CA ALA A 24 8.17 11.62 -4.82
C ALA A 24 7.84 12.79 -3.88
N ALA A 25 8.57 12.94 -2.77
CA ALA A 25 8.36 14.02 -1.80
C ALA A 25 8.69 15.43 -2.33
N ARG A 26 9.49 15.56 -3.39
CA ARG A 26 9.91 16.86 -3.95
C ARG A 26 9.44 17.11 -5.38
N ALA A 27 8.75 16.14 -5.99
CA ALA A 27 8.40 16.16 -7.39
C ALA A 27 7.44 17.32 -7.69
N VAL A 28 7.72 18.06 -8.77
CA VAL A 28 6.89 19.17 -9.26
C VAL A 28 6.50 18.97 -10.72
N PRO A 29 5.41 19.60 -11.21
CA PRO A 29 5.08 19.56 -12.63
C PRO A 29 6.26 19.97 -13.52
N GLY A 30 6.62 19.11 -14.47
CA GLY A 30 7.77 19.30 -15.35
C GLY A 30 8.97 18.39 -15.03
N ASP A 31 9.02 17.79 -13.83
CA ASP A 31 10.03 16.78 -13.50
C ASP A 31 9.89 15.54 -14.38
N ARG A 32 11.04 14.94 -14.71
CA ARG A 32 11.11 13.75 -15.56
C ARG A 32 11.24 12.48 -14.72
N VAL A 33 10.52 11.44 -15.11
CA VAL A 33 10.62 10.09 -14.58
C VAL A 33 10.59 9.10 -15.73
N ALA A 34 11.43 8.07 -15.67
CA ALA A 34 11.38 6.95 -16.60
C ALA A 34 10.56 5.84 -15.97
N ILE A 35 9.66 5.25 -16.76
CA ILE A 35 8.83 4.11 -16.34
C ILE A 35 9.26 2.91 -17.18
N PHE A 36 9.66 1.85 -16.50
CA PHE A 36 9.79 0.54 -17.11
C PHE A 36 8.56 -0.28 -16.68
N ASP A 37 7.65 -0.49 -17.63
CA ASP A 37 6.42 -1.24 -17.36
C ASP A 37 6.69 -2.74 -17.49
N GLU A 38 6.49 -3.49 -16.41
CA GLU A 38 6.55 -4.95 -16.40
C GLU A 38 5.23 -5.58 -16.88
N GLY A 39 4.23 -4.75 -17.17
CA GLY A 39 2.91 -5.17 -17.63
C GLY A 39 2.01 -5.66 -16.50
N ARG A 40 0.99 -6.43 -16.86
CA ARG A 40 0.04 -7.00 -15.89
C ARG A 40 0.64 -8.24 -15.24
N ILE A 41 1.13 -8.06 -14.02
CA ILE A 41 1.70 -9.14 -13.21
C ILE A 41 0.66 -9.93 -12.39
N TYR A 42 -0.61 -9.49 -12.40
CA TYR A 42 -1.74 -10.19 -11.78
C TYR A 42 -2.92 -10.28 -12.75
N THR A 43 -3.55 -11.45 -12.84
CA THR A 43 -4.72 -11.69 -13.69
C THR A 43 -5.70 -12.65 -13.03
N PHE A 44 -6.99 -12.44 -13.28
CA PHE A 44 -8.05 -13.38 -12.95
C PHE A 44 -8.13 -14.41 -14.07
N ASP A 45 -7.52 -15.57 -13.90
CA ASP A 45 -7.51 -16.65 -14.91
C ASP A 45 -8.60 -17.71 -14.69
N GLY A 46 -9.61 -17.38 -13.88
CA GLY A 46 -10.76 -18.25 -13.61
C GLY A 46 -10.48 -19.42 -12.66
N ARG A 47 -9.31 -19.48 -12.02
CA ARG A 47 -8.94 -20.61 -11.15
C ARG A 47 -9.69 -20.67 -9.81
N PRO A 48 -9.63 -19.67 -8.92
CA PRO A 48 -10.42 -19.71 -7.69
C PRO A 48 -11.72 -18.91 -7.84
N SER A 49 -12.80 -19.40 -7.22
CA SER A 49 -14.08 -18.69 -7.13
C SER A 49 -14.02 -17.43 -6.24
N TRP A 50 -12.94 -17.26 -5.48
CA TRP A 50 -12.69 -16.09 -4.65
C TRP A 50 -11.19 -15.88 -4.38
N GLN A 51 -10.80 -14.69 -3.93
CA GLN A 51 -9.40 -14.33 -3.65
C GLN A 51 -9.23 -13.60 -2.32
N LEU A 52 -8.03 -13.74 -1.74
CA LEU A 52 -7.58 -12.99 -0.56
C LEU A 52 -6.32 -12.19 -0.90
N LEU A 53 -6.36 -10.88 -0.69
CA LEU A 53 -5.22 -9.99 -0.86
C LEU A 53 -4.85 -9.40 0.51
N VAL A 54 -3.58 -9.44 0.88
CA VAL A 54 -3.10 -8.90 2.16
C VAL A 54 -1.81 -8.15 1.92
N GLY A 55 -1.69 -6.95 2.49
CA GLY A 55 -0.46 -6.16 2.41
C GLY A 55 -0.51 -4.96 3.34
N ASP A 56 0.63 -4.28 3.46
CA ASP A 56 0.74 -3.00 4.16
C ASP A 56 0.52 -1.83 3.19
N GLU A 57 0.88 -0.61 3.62
CA GLU A 57 0.65 0.59 2.83
C GLU A 57 1.37 0.53 1.48
N SER A 58 2.53 -0.13 1.42
CA SER A 58 3.35 -0.22 0.21
C SER A 58 2.69 -1.07 -0.88
N ALA A 59 1.87 -2.04 -0.49
CA ALA A 59 1.11 -2.91 -1.39
C ALA A 59 -0.22 -2.29 -1.82
N ALA A 60 -0.68 -1.21 -1.17
CA ALA A 60 -1.99 -0.61 -1.43
C ALA A 60 -2.21 -0.24 -2.91
N PRO A 61 -1.26 0.38 -3.64
CA PRO A 61 -1.42 0.65 -5.07
C PRO A 61 -1.70 -0.60 -5.92
N ALA A 62 -0.98 -1.69 -5.64
CA ALA A 62 -1.13 -2.94 -6.38
C ALA A 62 -2.46 -3.61 -6.06
N ILE A 63 -2.82 -3.72 -4.77
CA ILE A 63 -4.09 -4.31 -4.33
C ILE A 63 -5.26 -3.52 -4.93
N LEU A 64 -5.27 -2.19 -4.83
CA LEU A 64 -6.34 -1.37 -5.39
C LEU A 64 -6.40 -1.48 -6.92
N GLY A 65 -5.26 -1.62 -7.60
CA GLY A 65 -5.20 -1.92 -9.03
C GLY A 65 -5.89 -3.24 -9.38
N ILE A 66 -5.59 -4.31 -8.63
CA ILE A 66 -6.20 -5.63 -8.79
C ILE A 66 -7.71 -5.55 -8.58
N LEU A 67 -8.16 -4.94 -7.47
CA LEU A 67 -9.59 -4.82 -7.14
C LEU A 67 -10.38 -4.07 -8.21
N ARG A 68 -9.85 -2.96 -8.75
CA ARG A 68 -10.49 -2.21 -9.85
C ARG A 68 -10.56 -3.00 -11.16
N SER A 69 -9.67 -3.97 -11.35
CA SER A 69 -9.65 -4.84 -12.53
C SER A 69 -10.42 -6.15 -12.35
N SER A 70 -10.99 -6.38 -11.16
CA SER A 70 -11.70 -7.61 -10.84
C SER A 70 -13.02 -7.71 -11.59
N PRO A 71 -13.33 -8.85 -12.23
CA PRO A 71 -14.65 -9.12 -12.78
C PRO A 71 -15.74 -9.11 -11.71
N GLU A 72 -16.96 -8.68 -12.06
CA GLU A 72 -18.06 -8.53 -11.09
C GLU A 72 -18.48 -9.85 -10.40
N ASP A 73 -18.27 -10.98 -11.07
CA ASP A 73 -18.60 -12.32 -10.60
C ASP A 73 -17.53 -12.92 -9.66
N VAL A 74 -16.36 -12.29 -9.55
CA VAL A 74 -15.28 -12.72 -8.65
C VAL A 74 -15.47 -12.11 -7.27
N ARG A 75 -15.34 -12.95 -6.23
CA ARG A 75 -15.32 -12.49 -4.85
C ARG A 75 -13.89 -12.19 -4.41
N VAL A 76 -13.63 -11.03 -3.82
CA VAL A 76 -12.30 -10.68 -3.30
C VAL A 76 -12.42 -10.12 -1.90
N ARG A 77 -11.57 -10.60 -1.00
CA ARG A 77 -11.33 -9.97 0.31
C ARG A 77 -9.94 -9.35 0.32
N ALA A 78 -9.84 -8.11 0.74
CA ALA A 78 -8.59 -7.40 0.86
C ALA A 78 -8.40 -6.85 2.29
N PHE A 79 -7.21 -7.03 2.83
CA PHE A 79 -6.79 -6.43 4.10
C PHE A 79 -5.55 -5.59 3.84
N VAL A 80 -5.66 -4.28 4.05
CA VAL A 80 -4.58 -3.33 3.81
C VAL A 80 -4.26 -2.61 5.11
N GLU A 81 -3.07 -2.85 5.63
CA GLU A 81 -2.57 -2.14 6.81
C GLU A 81 -2.04 -0.75 6.41
N VAL A 82 -2.34 0.29 7.20
CA VAL A 82 -1.89 1.67 6.96
C VAL A 82 -1.36 2.33 8.23
N PRO A 83 -0.43 3.29 8.13
CA PRO A 83 0.10 3.99 9.31
C PRO A 83 -0.96 4.75 10.11
N THR A 84 -1.87 5.45 9.44
CA THR A 84 -2.88 6.30 10.09
C THR A 84 -4.24 6.21 9.41
N GLU A 85 -5.29 6.67 10.08
CA GLU A 85 -6.63 6.82 9.48
C GLU A 85 -6.64 7.75 8.26
N ALA A 86 -5.74 8.74 8.22
CA ALA A 86 -5.63 9.68 7.10
C ALA A 86 -5.12 9.03 5.81
N ASP A 87 -4.46 7.87 5.92
CA ASP A 87 -3.94 7.11 4.78
C ASP A 87 -5.02 6.21 4.15
N ILE A 88 -6.21 6.11 4.76
CA ILE A 88 -7.34 5.33 4.22
C ILE A 88 -7.89 6.02 2.97
N GLN A 89 -7.89 5.30 1.85
CA GLN A 89 -8.45 5.79 0.60
C GLN A 89 -9.92 5.37 0.44
N LYS A 90 -10.80 6.33 0.11
CA LYS A 90 -12.18 6.03 -0.29
C LYS A 90 -12.17 5.35 -1.66
N GLN A 91 -12.83 4.20 -1.75
CA GLN A 91 -12.86 3.39 -2.95
C GLN A 91 -14.30 2.98 -3.24
N ASN A 92 -14.68 3.01 -4.52
CA ASN A 92 -15.94 2.45 -4.99
C ASN A 92 -15.65 1.09 -5.63
N MET A 93 -16.08 0.01 -5.00
CA MET A 93 -15.85 -1.35 -5.44
C MET A 93 -17.18 -2.04 -5.73
N HIS A 94 -17.18 -3.01 -6.65
CA HIS A 94 -18.37 -3.84 -6.89
C HIS A 94 -18.68 -4.72 -5.66
N ALA A 95 -19.91 -5.23 -5.58
CA ALA A 95 -20.42 -5.95 -4.41
C ALA A 95 -19.67 -7.26 -4.07
N GLY A 96 -18.85 -7.78 -4.99
CA GLY A 96 -17.99 -8.94 -4.77
C GLY A 96 -16.74 -8.63 -3.95
N VAL A 97 -16.42 -7.35 -3.72
CA VAL A 97 -15.20 -6.92 -3.03
C VAL A 97 -15.49 -6.48 -1.60
N GLU A 98 -14.73 -7.05 -0.67
CA GLU A 98 -14.67 -6.64 0.73
C GLU A 98 -13.27 -6.06 1.02
N LEU A 99 -13.17 -4.73 1.08
CA LEU A 99 -11.91 -4.03 1.36
C LEU A 99 -11.87 -3.56 2.82
N ASN A 100 -10.97 -4.14 3.60
CA ASN A 100 -10.77 -3.84 5.01
C ASN A 100 -9.45 -3.08 5.19
N TRP A 101 -9.52 -1.87 5.76
CA TRP A 101 -8.35 -1.09 6.16
C TRP A 101 -8.02 -1.35 7.63
N ILE A 102 -6.75 -1.61 7.93
CA ILE A 102 -6.27 -1.83 9.30
C ILE A 102 -5.31 -0.68 9.65
N VAL A 103 -5.69 0.16 10.60
CA VAL A 103 -4.79 1.22 11.07
C VAL A 103 -3.80 0.62 12.06
N ARG A 104 -2.50 0.84 11.82
CA ARG A 104 -1.44 0.34 12.69
C ARG A 104 -1.61 0.87 14.10
N PRO A 105 -1.53 0.00 15.13
CA PRO A 105 -1.43 0.48 16.49
C PRO A 105 -0.12 1.28 16.64
N ILE A 106 -0.17 2.39 17.36
CA ILE A 106 1.04 3.13 17.75
C ILE A 106 1.93 2.17 18.54
N ARG A 107 3.01 1.69 17.92
CA ARG A 107 4.08 0.96 18.60
C ARG A 107 5.03 1.99 19.21
N ASP A 108 4.95 2.16 20.52
CA ASP A 108 6.03 2.77 21.28
C ASP A 108 7.18 1.76 21.42
N TRP A 109 8.04 1.71 20.39
CA TRP A 109 9.22 0.83 20.40
C TRP A 109 10.17 1.15 21.58
N ARG A 110 10.08 2.34 22.19
CA ARG A 110 10.87 2.71 23.37
C ARG A 110 10.44 1.97 24.64
N ARG A 111 9.22 1.45 24.71
CA ARG A 111 8.76 0.59 25.83
C ARG A 111 9.08 -0.89 25.63
N ALA A 112 9.27 -1.34 24.38
CA ALA A 112 9.51 -2.75 24.09
C ALA A 112 10.95 -3.23 24.41
N CYS A 113 11.91 -2.32 24.57
CA CYS A 113 13.33 -2.66 24.80
C CYS A 113 13.80 -2.52 26.25
N VAL A 114 12.96 -2.07 27.19
CA VAL A 114 13.36 -1.87 28.60
C VAL A 114 12.82 -2.91 29.59
N ASP A 115 11.94 -3.82 29.16
CA ASP A 115 11.34 -4.83 30.05
C ASP A 115 11.88 -6.25 29.82
N THR A 116 13.12 -6.39 29.33
CA THR A 116 13.82 -7.68 29.36
C THR A 116 15.31 -7.43 29.55
N TRP A 117 15.70 -7.25 30.81
CA TRP A 117 16.84 -7.84 31.54
C TRP A 117 16.87 -7.26 32.96
#